data_AF-A0A484NHC9-F1
#
_entry.id   AF-A0A484NHC9-F1
#
_cell.length_a   1.000
_cell.length_b   1.000
_cell.length_c   1.000
_cell.angle_alpha   90.00
_cell.angle_beta   90.00
_cell.angle_gamma   90.00
#
_symmetry.space_group_name_H-M   'P 1'
#
loop_
_entity.id
_entity.type
_entity.pdbx_description
1 polymer ?
#
loop_
_entity_poly.entity_id
_entity_poly.type
_entity_poly.pdbx_seq_one_letter_code
_entity_poly.pdbx_strand_id
1 'polypeptide(L)'
;MASKSPKPSISTAACGGGTTTTTMDVEKVFHMNGGTGQTSYSKNSSLQKKASDKVKHVTLESIERVFVTTVPRSMGIADLGCSSGPNTLSSVKDMVERVGRTSRTLGLPEPEFRVYLNDLPTNDFNSIFQALPEFQAELKRERGGGGEGGGGEGGPWIYIAGCPGTFYGRLFPENWLHFIYSSNSLHWLSKVPPGLYDAEGRSKNKGSVYITEGSPPEVAQAYAHQFNLDFSLFLGLRSKELIMGGKMVLIFLGRETSIHIDRGNSFLWDLLTKAFSTLISKGEVEEEKVDAYDVHFYAPSMEEVEEAVESEGSFEMEMLQMFGADNKGGEDSYKNDDGEMMMMMRSYGRRVAMGVRAVQESMLTHHFGGGILDSLFEEYGRLLDLELGIQHITPITFVLVLRKL
;
A
#
# COMPACT_ATOMS: atom_id res chain seq x y z
N MET A 1 -34.60 -1.35 -57.69
CA MET A 1 -33.25 -1.77 -57.28
C MET A 1 -33.16 -1.63 -55.77
N ALA A 2 -33.26 -2.75 -55.06
CA ALA A 2 -33.05 -2.83 -53.61
C ALA A 2 -32.23 -4.10 -53.40
N SER A 3 -30.94 -3.94 -53.11
CA SER A 3 -30.00 -5.04 -52.90
C SER A 3 -30.26 -5.69 -51.54
N LYS A 4 -30.61 -6.98 -51.57
CA LYS A 4 -30.61 -7.84 -50.39
C LYS A 4 -29.18 -8.32 -50.16
N SER A 5 -28.56 -7.91 -49.07
CA SER A 5 -27.30 -8.46 -48.57
C SER A 5 -27.54 -9.84 -47.92
N PRO A 6 -26.67 -10.84 -48.12
CA PRO A 6 -26.82 -12.16 -47.48
C PRO A 6 -26.28 -12.15 -46.05
N LYS A 7 -26.98 -12.84 -45.14
CA LYS A 7 -26.49 -13.16 -43.79
C LYS A 7 -25.30 -14.14 -43.89
N PRO A 8 -24.20 -13.97 -43.13
CA PRO A 8 -23.19 -15.00 -43.03
C PRO A 8 -23.59 -16.04 -41.98
N SER A 9 -23.49 -17.30 -42.37
CA SER A 9 -23.58 -18.50 -41.52
C SER A 9 -22.33 -18.61 -40.64
N ILE A 10 -22.50 -18.67 -39.32
CA ILE A 10 -21.42 -18.96 -38.39
C ILE A 10 -21.24 -20.48 -38.34
N SER A 11 -20.17 -20.95 -38.98
CA SER A 11 -19.63 -22.31 -38.85
C SER A 11 -18.81 -22.38 -37.57
N THR A 12 -19.24 -23.21 -36.62
CA THR A 12 -18.45 -23.62 -35.45
C THR A 12 -17.28 -24.48 -35.89
N ALA A 13 -16.06 -23.92 -35.87
CA ALA A 13 -14.82 -24.68 -35.94
C ALA A 13 -14.11 -24.57 -34.59
N ALA A 14 -14.04 -25.70 -33.90
CA ALA A 14 -13.24 -25.88 -32.70
C ALA A 14 -11.75 -25.85 -33.09
N CYS A 15 -10.97 -24.97 -32.46
CA CYS A 15 -9.51 -25.03 -32.51
C CYS A 15 -8.90 -24.64 -31.17
N GLY A 16 -8.19 -25.62 -30.59
CA GLY A 16 -6.87 -25.42 -30.00
C GLY A 16 -6.78 -24.75 -28.64
N GLY A 17 -6.60 -25.58 -27.61
CA GLY A 17 -6.04 -25.13 -26.33
C GLY A 17 -4.60 -24.66 -26.54
N GLY A 18 -4.42 -23.34 -26.61
CA GLY A 18 -3.18 -22.67 -26.29
C GLY A 18 -3.41 -21.92 -25.00
N THR A 19 -2.77 -22.34 -23.92
CA THR A 19 -2.66 -21.53 -22.70
C THR A 19 -1.77 -20.33 -23.03
N THR A 20 -2.36 -19.27 -23.56
CA THR A 20 -1.76 -17.94 -23.50
C THR A 20 -1.61 -17.61 -22.03
N THR A 21 -0.37 -17.57 -21.53
CA THR A 21 -0.03 -17.01 -20.22
C THR A 21 -0.44 -15.55 -20.26
N THR A 22 -1.66 -15.26 -19.82
CA THR A 22 -2.12 -13.89 -19.57
C THR A 22 -1.31 -13.38 -18.40
N THR A 23 -0.36 -12.49 -18.67
CA THR A 23 0.32 -11.71 -17.64
C THR A 23 -0.73 -11.03 -16.76
N MET A 24 -0.60 -11.20 -15.44
CA MET A 24 -1.55 -10.68 -14.47
C MET A 24 -1.63 -9.15 -14.55
N ASP A 25 -2.82 -8.63 -14.84
CA ASP A 25 -3.09 -7.20 -14.89
C ASP A 25 -3.31 -6.67 -13.46
N VAL A 26 -2.23 -6.22 -12.83
CA VAL A 26 -2.22 -5.76 -11.43
C VAL A 26 -3.28 -4.70 -11.19
N GLU A 27 -3.46 -3.74 -12.10
CA GLU A 27 -4.42 -2.63 -11.92
C GLU A 27 -5.89 -3.10 -11.86
N LYS A 28 -6.19 -4.24 -12.49
CA LYS A 28 -7.55 -4.82 -12.53
C LYS A 28 -7.82 -5.86 -11.45
N VAL A 29 -6.78 -6.32 -10.76
CA VAL A 29 -6.89 -7.42 -9.81
C VAL A 29 -6.50 -6.99 -8.40
N PHE A 30 -5.40 -6.25 -8.26
CA PHE A 30 -4.85 -5.90 -6.96
C PHE A 30 -5.76 -4.90 -6.24
N HIS A 31 -6.18 -5.29 -5.05
CA HIS A 31 -6.79 -4.40 -4.07
C HIS A 31 -6.67 -5.04 -2.69
N MET A 32 -6.71 -4.20 -1.66
CA MET A 32 -6.84 -4.67 -0.28
C MET A 32 -8.25 -5.22 -0.05
N ASN A 33 -8.41 -6.20 0.85
CA ASN A 33 -9.74 -6.74 1.16
C ASN A 33 -10.66 -5.65 1.70
N GLY A 34 -11.72 -5.33 0.96
CA GLY A 34 -12.70 -4.32 1.32
C GLY A 34 -13.62 -4.70 2.48
N GLY A 35 -14.50 -3.78 2.83
CA GLY A 35 -15.51 -3.95 3.88
C GLY A 35 -14.96 -4.05 5.31
N THR A 36 -15.77 -4.64 6.18
CA THR A 36 -15.56 -4.68 7.64
C THR A 36 -15.50 -6.09 8.23
N GLY A 37 -15.43 -7.11 7.36
CA GLY A 37 -15.33 -8.52 7.75
C GLY A 37 -14.01 -8.87 8.45
N GLN A 38 -13.91 -10.08 9.02
CA GLN A 38 -12.71 -10.50 9.78
C GLN A 38 -11.43 -10.55 8.94
N THR A 39 -11.53 -10.77 7.64
CA THR A 39 -10.40 -10.78 6.68
C THR A 39 -10.16 -9.42 6.01
N SER A 40 -10.98 -8.41 6.32
CA SER A 40 -10.87 -7.08 5.71
C SER A 40 -9.59 -6.37 6.12
N TYR A 41 -9.09 -5.49 5.26
CA TYR A 41 -7.96 -4.62 5.55
C TYR A 41 -8.27 -3.69 6.72
N SER A 42 -9.50 -3.16 6.81
CA SER A 42 -9.92 -2.28 7.91
C SER A 42 -9.74 -2.90 9.31
N LYS A 43 -9.86 -4.23 9.43
CA LYS A 43 -9.63 -4.97 10.70
C LYS A 43 -8.21 -5.49 10.88
N ASN A 44 -7.38 -5.48 9.85
CA ASN A 44 -6.06 -6.11 9.85
C ASN A 44 -4.90 -5.17 9.46
N SER A 45 -5.14 -3.85 9.37
CA SER A 45 -4.15 -2.84 8.97
C SER A 45 -3.35 -2.21 10.13
N SER A 46 -3.32 -2.86 11.30
CA SER A 46 -2.71 -2.30 12.52
C SER A 46 -1.18 -2.18 12.43
N LEU A 47 -0.50 -3.07 11.69
CA LEU A 47 0.94 -3.02 11.49
C LEU A 47 1.33 -1.79 10.66
N GLN A 48 0.61 -1.56 9.57
CA GLN A 48 0.77 -0.38 8.70
C GLN A 48 0.51 0.90 9.50
N LYS A 49 -0.53 0.90 10.35
CA LYS A 49 -0.82 2.02 11.24
C LYS A 49 0.34 2.31 12.20
N LYS A 50 0.86 1.30 12.90
CA LYS A 50 2.00 1.43 13.82
C LYS A 50 3.24 1.99 13.12
N ALA A 51 3.55 1.51 11.90
CA ALA A 51 4.66 2.03 11.11
C ALA A 51 4.48 3.52 10.78
N SER A 52 3.30 3.92 10.31
CA SER A 52 3.00 5.33 10.02
C SER A 52 3.01 6.21 11.27
N ASP A 53 2.54 5.69 12.42
CA ASP A 53 2.50 6.43 13.69
C ASP A 53 3.89 6.69 14.26
N LYS A 54 4.82 5.74 14.09
CA LYS A 54 6.22 5.87 14.56
C LYS A 54 6.93 7.08 13.96
N VAL A 55 6.62 7.41 12.71
CA VAL A 55 7.19 8.57 11.98
C VAL A 55 6.18 9.68 11.71
N LYS A 56 5.04 9.69 12.43
CA LYS A 56 4.00 10.72 12.27
C LYS A 56 4.55 12.13 12.44
N HIS A 57 5.44 12.33 13.41
CA HIS A 57 6.08 13.62 13.65
C HIS A 57 6.76 14.19 12.40
N VAL A 58 7.46 13.34 11.62
CA VAL A 58 8.09 13.72 10.34
C VAL A 58 7.05 14.23 9.35
N THR A 59 5.91 13.53 9.24
CA THR A 59 4.80 13.94 8.36
C THR A 59 4.24 15.30 8.77
N LEU A 60 3.95 15.46 10.06
CA LEU A 60 3.34 16.69 10.59
C LEU A 60 4.26 17.90 10.51
N GLU A 61 5.56 17.74 10.77
CA GLU A 61 6.55 18.80 10.58
C GLU A 61 6.73 19.18 9.11
N SER A 62 6.70 18.19 8.21
CA SER A 62 6.87 18.43 6.78
C SER A 62 5.70 19.23 6.20
N ILE A 63 4.46 18.85 6.51
CA ILE A 63 3.27 19.59 6.03
C ILE A 63 3.17 20.98 6.67
N GLU A 64 3.53 21.11 7.95
CA GLU A 64 3.60 22.40 8.62
C GLU A 64 4.59 23.34 7.92
N ARG A 65 5.79 22.84 7.59
CA ARG A 65 6.80 23.64 6.86
C ARG A 65 6.28 24.10 5.50
N VAL A 66 5.59 23.24 4.75
CA VAL A 66 4.96 23.63 3.47
C VAL A 66 3.93 24.73 3.71
N PHE A 67 3.05 24.56 4.69
CA PHE A 67 2.03 25.56 5.01
C PHE A 67 2.64 26.92 5.39
N VAL A 68 3.62 26.95 6.30
CA VAL A 68 4.26 28.20 6.77
C VAL A 68 5.03 28.88 5.64
N THR A 69 5.63 28.13 4.73
CA THR A 69 6.43 28.68 3.62
C THR A 69 5.55 29.22 2.48
N THR A 70 4.42 28.58 2.22
CA THR A 70 3.58 28.91 1.04
C THR A 70 2.33 29.73 1.37
N VAL A 71 1.87 29.69 2.62
CA VAL A 71 0.65 30.35 3.15
C VAL A 71 -0.50 30.33 2.13
N PRO A 72 -0.89 29.14 1.64
CA PRO A 72 -1.81 29.02 0.52
C PRO A 72 -3.22 29.39 0.96
N ARG A 73 -4.04 29.94 0.05
CA ARG A 73 -5.49 30.06 0.28
C ARG A 73 -6.18 28.70 0.23
N SER A 74 -5.68 27.79 -0.61
CA SER A 74 -6.16 26.42 -0.71
C SER A 74 -5.01 25.44 -0.79
N MET A 75 -4.97 24.49 0.15
CA MET A 75 -3.91 23.51 0.29
C MET A 75 -4.35 22.17 -0.30
N GLY A 76 -3.66 21.72 -1.35
CA GLY A 76 -3.86 20.42 -1.96
C GLY A 76 -3.03 19.35 -1.27
N ILE A 77 -3.69 18.30 -0.75
CA ILE A 77 -3.07 17.16 -0.09
C ILE A 77 -3.51 15.90 -0.82
N ALA A 78 -2.59 15.01 -1.20
CA ALA A 78 -2.93 13.70 -1.73
C ALA A 78 -2.39 12.58 -0.84
N ASP A 79 -3.21 11.57 -0.59
CA ASP A 79 -2.81 10.29 -0.02
C ASP A 79 -2.80 9.23 -1.14
N LEU A 80 -1.61 8.76 -1.54
CA LEU A 80 -1.42 7.84 -2.65
C LEU A 80 -1.29 6.40 -2.14
N GLY A 81 -2.27 5.57 -2.50
CA GLY A 81 -2.45 4.21 -1.98
C GLY A 81 -3.18 4.20 -0.64
N CYS A 82 -4.36 4.82 -0.59
CA CYS A 82 -5.14 5.05 0.63
C CYS A 82 -5.81 3.79 1.20
N SER A 83 -5.96 2.73 0.39
CA SER A 83 -6.71 1.52 0.71
C SER A 83 -8.17 1.83 1.10
N SER A 84 -8.82 0.95 1.86
CA SER A 84 -10.22 1.02 2.31
C SER A 84 -10.36 1.08 3.84
N GLY A 85 -9.24 1.08 4.56
CA GLY A 85 -9.19 1.06 6.02
C GLY A 85 -9.21 2.45 6.69
N PRO A 86 -9.27 2.51 8.03
CA PRO A 86 -9.36 3.78 8.77
C PRO A 86 -8.06 4.61 8.75
N ASN A 87 -6.94 4.02 8.32
CA ASN A 87 -5.61 4.63 8.38
C ASN A 87 -5.55 5.96 7.59
N THR A 88 -6.12 5.99 6.38
CA THR A 88 -6.09 7.19 5.51
C THR A 88 -6.75 8.41 6.17
N LEU A 89 -7.98 8.25 6.67
CA LEU A 89 -8.71 9.35 7.31
C LEU A 89 -8.03 9.79 8.62
N SER A 90 -7.44 8.86 9.37
CA SER A 90 -6.63 9.22 10.55
C SER A 90 -5.44 10.10 10.19
N SER A 91 -4.68 9.76 9.14
CA SER A 91 -3.53 10.57 8.69
C SER A 91 -3.97 11.93 8.15
N VAL A 92 -5.06 11.99 7.39
CA VAL A 92 -5.65 13.25 6.91
C VAL A 92 -6.06 14.15 8.06
N LYS A 93 -6.72 13.60 9.08
CA LYS A 93 -7.11 14.34 10.30
C LYS A 93 -5.89 14.98 10.95
N ASP A 94 -4.87 14.18 11.23
CA ASP A 94 -3.65 14.64 11.92
C ASP A 94 -2.96 15.78 11.14
N MET A 95 -2.87 15.65 9.80
CA MET A 95 -2.29 16.66 8.92
C MET A 95 -3.08 17.98 8.92
N VAL A 96 -4.41 17.91 8.73
CA VAL A 96 -5.28 19.08 8.68
C VAL A 96 -5.31 19.80 10.02
N GLU A 97 -5.33 19.05 11.13
CA GLU A 97 -5.27 19.63 12.46
C GLU A 97 -3.95 20.30 12.76
N ARG A 98 -2.82 19.71 12.33
CA ARG A 98 -1.51 20.35 12.47
C ARG A 98 -1.49 21.70 11.78
N VAL A 99 -1.92 21.77 10.51
CA VAL A 99 -1.99 23.02 9.76
C VAL A 99 -2.92 24.03 10.44
N GLY A 100 -4.12 23.60 10.85
CA GLY A 100 -5.06 24.48 11.54
C GLY A 100 -4.54 25.01 12.87
N ARG A 101 -3.85 24.17 13.67
CA ARG A 101 -3.19 24.60 14.92
C ARG A 101 -2.10 25.62 14.62
N THR A 102 -1.22 25.35 13.64
CA THR A 102 -0.16 26.28 13.23
C THR A 102 -0.71 27.61 12.74
N SER A 103 -1.76 27.59 11.91
CA SER A 103 -2.47 28.79 11.45
C SER A 103 -2.91 29.68 12.62
N ARG A 104 -3.59 29.10 13.61
CA ARG A 104 -4.04 29.83 14.81
C ARG A 104 -2.87 30.36 15.64
N THR A 105 -1.85 29.54 15.88
CA THR A 105 -0.68 29.93 16.68
C THR A 105 0.10 31.10 16.04
N LEU A 106 0.21 31.12 14.72
CA LEU A 106 0.97 32.14 13.99
C LEU A 106 0.11 33.31 13.50
N GLY A 107 -1.21 33.28 13.70
CA GLY A 107 -2.12 34.29 13.16
C GLY A 107 -2.19 34.30 11.63
N LEU A 108 -1.90 33.18 10.98
CA LEU A 108 -1.99 33.03 9.52
C LEU A 108 -3.41 32.60 9.11
N PRO A 109 -3.89 32.98 7.92
CA PRO A 109 -5.15 32.48 7.39
C PRO A 109 -5.16 30.95 7.28
N GLU A 110 -6.22 30.30 7.76
CA GLU A 110 -6.40 28.86 7.59
C GLU A 110 -6.83 28.55 6.15
N PRO A 111 -6.18 27.59 5.45
CA PRO A 111 -6.49 27.29 4.06
C PRO A 111 -7.77 26.46 3.92
N GLU A 112 -8.39 26.51 2.75
CA GLU A 112 -9.30 25.46 2.31
C GLU A 112 -8.50 24.20 1.96
N PHE A 113 -8.84 23.06 2.55
CA PHE A 113 -8.16 21.78 2.30
C PHE A 113 -8.83 21.03 1.16
N ARG A 114 -8.07 20.74 0.11
CA ARG A 114 -8.46 19.83 -0.97
C ARG A 114 -7.70 18.52 -0.77
N VAL A 115 -8.39 17.51 -0.26
CA VAL A 115 -7.81 16.20 0.06
C VAL A 115 -8.20 15.20 -1.00
N TYR A 116 -7.21 14.54 -1.58
CA TYR A 116 -7.37 13.53 -2.62
C TYR A 116 -6.94 12.17 -2.09
N LEU A 117 -7.87 11.22 -2.08
CA LEU A 117 -7.61 9.84 -1.70
C LEU A 117 -7.43 9.02 -2.97
N ASN A 118 -6.21 8.60 -3.26
CA ASN A 118 -5.89 7.83 -4.46
C ASN A 118 -5.66 6.35 -4.11
N ASP A 119 -6.18 5.48 -4.96
CA ASP A 119 -5.87 4.06 -5.00
C ASP A 119 -6.22 3.51 -6.41
N LEU A 120 -5.97 2.23 -6.65
CA LEU A 120 -6.38 1.57 -7.88
C LEU A 120 -7.91 1.57 -8.03
N PRO A 121 -8.45 1.49 -9.26
CA PRO A 121 -9.90 1.50 -9.50
C PRO A 121 -10.67 0.36 -8.81
N THR A 122 -9.98 -0.73 -8.49
CA THR A 122 -10.48 -1.92 -7.79
C THR A 122 -10.66 -1.72 -6.28
N ASN A 123 -10.10 -0.63 -5.71
CA ASN A 123 -10.21 -0.36 -4.28
C ASN A 123 -11.65 -0.08 -3.84
N ASP A 124 -11.94 -0.41 -2.57
CA ASP A 124 -13.24 -0.16 -1.96
C ASP A 124 -13.36 1.29 -1.44
N PHE A 125 -13.51 2.23 -2.39
CA PHE A 125 -13.80 3.63 -2.09
C PHE A 125 -15.14 3.82 -1.37
N ASN A 126 -16.10 2.91 -1.57
CA ASN A 126 -17.42 3.01 -0.93
C ASN A 126 -17.28 2.96 0.59
N SER A 127 -16.46 2.05 1.13
CA SER A 127 -16.19 1.97 2.57
C SER A 127 -15.60 3.29 3.11
N ILE A 128 -14.69 3.93 2.38
CA ILE A 128 -14.12 5.23 2.76
C ILE A 128 -15.20 6.31 2.76
N PHE A 129 -16.00 6.39 1.70
CA PHE A 129 -17.02 7.42 1.56
C PHE A 129 -18.13 7.29 2.60
N GLN A 130 -18.46 6.06 3.01
CA GLN A 130 -19.40 5.81 4.10
C GLN A 130 -18.88 6.29 5.47
N ALA A 131 -17.55 6.34 5.67
CA ALA A 131 -16.93 6.82 6.91
C ALA A 131 -16.82 8.36 6.99
N LEU A 132 -17.00 9.08 5.88
CA LEU A 132 -16.83 10.54 5.83
C LEU A 132 -17.74 11.34 6.78
N PRO A 133 -19.04 10.99 6.99
CA PRO A 133 -19.90 11.73 7.91
C PRO A 133 -19.38 11.71 9.36
N GLU A 134 -18.90 10.55 9.83
CA GLU A 134 -18.34 10.39 11.17
C GLU A 134 -17.02 11.18 11.31
N PHE A 135 -16.15 11.07 10.31
CA PHE A 135 -14.91 11.85 10.22
C PHE A 135 -15.17 13.36 10.30
N GLN A 136 -16.16 13.88 9.57
CA GLN A 136 -16.53 15.29 9.61
C GLN A 136 -17.10 15.71 10.99
N ALA A 137 -17.89 14.85 11.63
CA ALA A 137 -18.42 15.10 12.96
C ALA A 137 -17.29 15.16 14.01
N GLU A 138 -16.30 14.28 13.91
CA GLU A 138 -15.13 14.25 14.77
C GLU A 138 -14.30 15.53 14.66
N LEU A 139 -13.99 15.96 13.44
CA LEU A 139 -13.27 17.22 13.18
C LEU A 139 -13.98 18.45 13.76
N LYS A 140 -15.32 18.48 13.72
CA LYS A 140 -16.12 19.57 14.33
C LYS A 140 -16.06 19.54 15.86
N ARG A 141 -16.11 18.34 16.45
CA ARG A 141 -16.07 18.14 17.91
C ARG A 141 -14.75 18.61 18.51
N GLU A 142 -13.63 18.22 17.90
CA GLU A 142 -12.29 18.56 18.42
C GLU A 142 -11.95 20.06 18.32
N ARG A 143 -12.68 20.80 17.48
CA ARG A 143 -12.56 22.26 17.37
C ARG A 143 -13.51 23.03 18.31
N GLY A 144 -14.23 22.36 19.20
CA GLY A 144 -15.01 23.00 20.27
C GLY A 144 -16.43 23.40 19.89
N GLY A 145 -17.05 22.75 18.89
CA GLY A 145 -18.44 23.01 18.46
C GLY A 145 -19.54 22.57 19.43
N GLY A 146 -19.36 22.75 20.75
CA GLY A 146 -20.29 22.35 21.80
C GLY A 146 -21.01 23.53 22.51
N GLY A 147 -21.03 24.72 21.91
CA GLY A 147 -21.77 25.87 22.46
C GLY A 147 -23.04 26.15 21.68
N GLU A 148 -24.19 25.94 22.31
CA GLU A 148 -25.50 26.48 21.88
C GLU A 148 -25.44 28.02 21.89
N GLY A 149 -24.94 28.64 20.83
CA GLY A 149 -24.86 30.10 20.73
C GLY A 149 -23.91 30.68 19.69
N GLY A 150 -23.12 29.87 18.98
CA GLY A 150 -22.21 30.35 17.93
C GLY A 150 -22.62 29.86 16.54
N GLY A 151 -23.55 30.54 15.89
CA GLY A 151 -23.90 30.32 14.48
C GLY A 151 -22.83 30.82 13.51
N GLY A 152 -21.59 30.36 13.66
CA GLY A 152 -20.46 30.71 12.79
C GLY A 152 -20.06 29.55 11.89
N GLU A 153 -19.98 29.81 10.59
CA GLU A 153 -19.41 28.96 9.52
C GLU A 153 -17.88 28.74 9.68
N GLY A 154 -17.40 28.46 10.89
CA GLY A 154 -15.98 28.56 11.28
C GLY A 154 -15.22 27.24 11.37
N GLY A 155 -15.62 26.20 10.63
CA GLY A 155 -14.89 24.93 10.54
C GLY A 155 -13.84 24.95 9.42
N PRO A 156 -12.79 24.10 9.46
CA PRO A 156 -11.88 23.96 8.33
C PRO A 156 -12.68 23.47 7.12
N TRP A 157 -12.58 24.18 6.02
CA TRP A 157 -13.22 23.81 4.77
C TRP A 157 -12.43 22.65 4.15
N ILE A 158 -12.83 21.41 4.45
CA ILE A 158 -12.17 20.20 3.97
C ILE A 158 -13.05 19.54 2.91
N TYR A 159 -12.51 19.45 1.71
CA TYR A 159 -13.14 18.82 0.55
C TYR A 159 -12.37 17.55 0.22
N ILE A 160 -13.02 16.39 0.38
CA ILE A 160 -12.42 15.08 0.12
C ILE A 160 -12.94 14.54 -1.21
N ALA A 161 -12.03 14.07 -2.07
CA ALA A 161 -12.36 13.40 -3.32
C ALA A 161 -11.57 12.09 -3.46
N GLY A 162 -12.18 11.07 -4.06
CA GLY A 162 -11.49 9.86 -4.50
C GLY A 162 -10.89 10.06 -5.90
N CYS A 163 -9.67 9.56 -6.10
CA CYS A 163 -8.93 9.64 -7.36
C CYS A 163 -8.50 8.22 -7.78
N PRO A 164 -9.38 7.44 -8.43
CA PRO A 164 -9.05 6.08 -8.86
C PRO A 164 -8.04 6.09 -10.01
N GLY A 165 -6.96 5.32 -9.89
CA GLY A 165 -5.94 5.18 -10.91
C GLY A 165 -4.58 4.80 -10.34
N THR A 166 -3.72 4.24 -11.18
CA THR A 166 -2.34 3.95 -10.80
C THR A 166 -1.56 5.23 -10.52
N PHE A 167 -0.92 5.30 -9.36
CA PHE A 167 0.12 6.29 -9.07
C PHE A 167 1.41 6.12 -9.91
N TYR A 168 1.53 5.08 -10.74
CA TYR A 168 2.53 5.05 -11.82
C TYR A 168 2.06 5.77 -13.10
N GLY A 169 0.90 6.42 -13.05
CA GLY A 169 0.38 7.33 -14.07
C GLY A 169 0.18 8.76 -13.54
N ARG A 170 -0.19 9.69 -14.44
CA ARG A 170 -0.63 11.05 -14.05
C ARG A 170 -2.00 10.95 -13.38
N LEU A 171 -2.11 11.55 -12.19
CA LEU A 171 -3.33 11.60 -11.39
C LEU A 171 -3.90 13.02 -11.29
N PHE A 172 -3.03 14.03 -11.32
CA PHE A 172 -3.40 15.42 -11.05
C PHE A 172 -2.89 16.38 -12.15
N PRO A 173 -3.54 17.55 -12.29
CA PRO A 173 -3.00 18.66 -13.07
C PRO A 173 -1.63 19.12 -12.55
N GLU A 174 -0.92 19.88 -13.38
CA GLU A 174 0.40 20.40 -12.99
C GLU A 174 0.30 21.43 -11.87
N ASN A 175 1.25 21.40 -10.93
CA ASN A 175 1.34 22.34 -9.80
C ASN A 175 0.03 22.43 -8.98
N TRP A 176 -0.66 21.31 -8.80
CA TRP A 176 -1.97 21.25 -8.14
C TRP A 176 -1.86 20.96 -6.64
N LEU A 177 -0.88 20.15 -6.27
CA LEU A 177 -0.68 19.63 -4.92
C LEU A 177 0.41 20.41 -4.18
N HIS A 178 0.22 20.56 -2.87
CA HIS A 178 1.19 21.17 -1.96
C HIS A 178 1.94 20.08 -1.18
N PHE A 179 1.22 19.01 -0.84
CA PHE A 179 1.73 17.92 -0.04
C PHE A 179 1.24 16.58 -0.60
N ILE A 180 2.16 15.62 -0.71
CA ILE A 180 1.82 14.23 -1.03
C ILE A 180 2.25 13.37 0.15
N TYR A 181 1.36 12.50 0.55
CA TYR A 181 1.59 11.46 1.53
C TYR A 181 1.38 10.11 0.85
N SER A 182 2.21 9.13 1.17
CA SER A 182 2.00 7.73 0.78
C SER A 182 2.56 6.85 1.86
N SER A 183 1.77 5.88 2.32
CA SER A 183 2.19 4.94 3.36
C SER A 183 1.83 3.51 3.01
N ASN A 184 2.87 2.66 3.01
CA ASN A 184 2.80 1.23 2.73
C ASN A 184 2.28 0.91 1.31
N SER A 185 2.68 1.71 0.31
CA SER A 185 2.18 1.56 -1.07
C SER A 185 3.29 1.41 -2.11
N LEU A 186 4.42 2.11 -1.99
CA LEU A 186 5.48 2.16 -3.02
C LEU A 186 6.34 0.89 -3.16
N HIS A 187 6.14 -0.10 -2.30
CA HIS A 187 6.74 -1.43 -2.46
C HIS A 187 5.92 -2.34 -3.39
N TRP A 188 4.72 -1.93 -3.81
CA TRP A 188 3.93 -2.63 -4.81
C TRP A 188 4.31 -2.16 -6.21
N LEU A 189 4.89 -3.05 -7.00
CA LEU A 189 5.30 -2.79 -8.37
C LEU A 189 4.11 -2.61 -9.30
N SER A 190 4.30 -1.90 -10.41
CA SER A 190 3.25 -1.71 -11.43
C SER A 190 2.82 -3.02 -12.08
N LYS A 191 3.69 -4.03 -12.06
CA LYS A 191 3.48 -5.37 -12.62
C LYS A 191 4.46 -6.37 -12.02
N VAL A 192 4.11 -7.65 -12.09
CA VAL A 192 5.09 -8.73 -11.89
C VAL A 192 6.22 -8.57 -12.92
N PRO A 193 7.51 -8.54 -12.53
CA PRO A 193 8.59 -8.26 -13.46
C PRO A 193 8.61 -9.27 -14.63
N PRO A 194 8.52 -8.82 -15.89
CA PRO A 194 8.52 -9.71 -17.05
C PRO A 194 9.81 -10.56 -17.15
N GLY A 195 10.92 -10.07 -16.59
CA GLY A 195 12.20 -10.76 -16.54
C GLY A 195 12.18 -12.07 -15.73
N LEU A 196 11.14 -12.33 -14.94
CA LEU A 196 10.97 -13.57 -14.17
C LEU A 196 10.60 -14.78 -15.03
N TYR A 197 10.14 -14.55 -16.26
CA TYR A 197 9.72 -15.63 -17.16
C TYR A 197 10.71 -15.80 -18.31
N ASP A 198 10.85 -17.03 -18.79
CA ASP A 198 11.61 -17.34 -20.01
C ASP A 198 10.78 -17.05 -21.28
N ALA A 199 11.36 -17.31 -22.46
CA ALA A 199 10.71 -17.06 -23.74
C ALA A 199 9.44 -17.91 -23.96
N GLU A 200 9.33 -19.03 -23.24
CA GLU A 200 8.16 -19.90 -23.25
C GLU A 200 7.15 -19.56 -22.15
N GLY A 201 7.39 -18.49 -21.37
CA GLY A 201 6.52 -18.04 -20.30
C GLY A 201 6.64 -18.86 -19.01
N ARG A 202 7.69 -19.68 -18.86
CA ARG A 202 7.92 -20.48 -17.65
C ARG A 202 8.69 -19.65 -16.62
N SER A 203 8.32 -19.78 -15.35
CA SER A 203 9.01 -19.05 -14.28
C SER A 203 10.45 -19.53 -14.12
N LYS A 204 11.34 -18.56 -13.91
CA LYS A 204 12.73 -18.75 -13.50
C LYS A 204 12.85 -18.91 -11.99
N ASN A 205 11.83 -18.54 -11.22
CA ASN A 205 11.79 -18.57 -9.77
C ASN A 205 11.02 -19.80 -9.23
N LYS A 206 11.38 -21.00 -9.70
CA LYS A 206 10.63 -22.21 -9.39
C LYS A 206 10.57 -22.50 -7.89
N GLY A 207 9.41 -22.97 -7.44
CA GLY A 207 9.13 -23.33 -6.05
C GLY A 207 9.16 -22.15 -5.08
N SER A 208 9.10 -20.91 -5.57
CA SER A 208 9.14 -19.68 -4.76
C SER A 208 8.21 -18.63 -5.33
N VAL A 209 7.54 -17.88 -4.45
CA VAL A 209 6.63 -16.79 -4.88
C VAL A 209 7.31 -15.41 -4.89
N TYR A 210 8.55 -15.34 -4.39
CA TYR A 210 9.37 -14.12 -4.29
C TYR A 210 10.86 -14.51 -4.25
N ILE A 211 11.75 -13.53 -4.05
CA ILE A 211 13.19 -13.73 -3.92
C ILE A 211 13.52 -14.55 -2.66
N THR A 212 14.18 -15.69 -2.83
CA THR A 212 14.66 -16.59 -1.76
C THR A 212 16.14 -16.95 -1.95
N GLU A 213 16.74 -17.63 -0.97
CA GLU A 213 18.14 -18.11 -1.07
C GLU A 213 18.35 -19.07 -2.25
N GLY A 214 17.30 -19.78 -2.67
CA GLY A 214 17.33 -20.68 -3.83
C GLY A 214 17.09 -19.99 -5.18
N SER A 215 16.70 -18.71 -5.19
CA SER A 215 16.40 -17.99 -6.43
C SER A 215 17.67 -17.70 -7.25
N PRO A 216 17.64 -17.86 -8.58
CA PRO A 216 18.71 -17.38 -9.45
C PRO A 216 18.92 -15.86 -9.30
N PRO A 217 20.17 -15.34 -9.43
CA PRO A 217 20.44 -13.90 -9.31
C PRO A 217 19.60 -13.01 -10.24
N GLU A 218 19.22 -13.53 -11.40
CA GLU A 218 18.38 -12.86 -12.39
C GLU A 218 16.99 -12.50 -11.85
N VAL A 219 16.48 -13.25 -10.87
CA VAL A 219 15.20 -12.97 -10.19
C VAL A 219 15.30 -11.65 -9.45
N ALA A 220 16.30 -11.51 -8.57
CA ALA A 220 16.52 -10.29 -7.81
C ALA A 220 16.79 -9.07 -8.72
N GLN A 221 17.55 -9.27 -9.80
CA GLN A 221 17.81 -8.24 -10.80
C GLN A 221 16.53 -7.79 -11.53
N ALA A 222 15.65 -8.73 -11.88
CA ALA A 222 14.38 -8.40 -12.55
C ALA A 222 13.46 -7.56 -11.64
N TYR A 223 13.37 -7.92 -10.35
CA TYR A 223 12.63 -7.14 -9.36
C TYR A 223 13.24 -5.74 -9.15
N ALA A 224 14.56 -5.65 -8.96
CA ALA A 224 15.27 -4.38 -8.78
C ALA A 224 15.08 -3.46 -9.99
N HIS A 225 15.17 -4.01 -11.20
CA HIS A 225 14.95 -3.27 -12.44
C HIS A 225 13.53 -2.73 -12.54
N GLN A 226 12.52 -3.55 -12.24
CA GLN A 226 11.12 -3.12 -12.26
C GLN A 226 10.85 -2.03 -11.23
N PHE A 227 11.40 -2.15 -10.02
CA PHE A 227 11.31 -1.11 -8.99
C PHE A 227 11.93 0.21 -9.45
N ASN A 228 13.13 0.19 -10.03
CA ASN A 228 13.80 1.41 -10.49
C ASN A 228 12.98 2.15 -11.57
N LEU A 229 12.41 1.39 -12.53
CA LEU A 229 11.51 1.96 -13.54
C LEU A 229 10.27 2.60 -12.92
N ASP A 230 9.62 1.87 -12.01
CA ASP A 230 8.37 2.29 -11.38
C ASP A 230 8.58 3.51 -10.47
N PHE A 231 9.63 3.48 -9.64
CA PHE A 231 9.92 4.54 -8.70
C PHE A 231 10.42 5.81 -9.39
N SER A 232 11.28 5.70 -10.42
CA SER A 232 11.69 6.85 -11.23
C SER A 232 10.51 7.48 -11.98
N LEU A 233 9.63 6.65 -12.53
CA LEU A 233 8.41 7.13 -13.18
C LEU A 233 7.48 7.82 -12.17
N PHE A 234 7.28 7.24 -10.99
CA PHE A 234 6.52 7.86 -9.91
C PHE A 234 7.08 9.24 -9.58
N LEU A 235 8.38 9.37 -9.31
CA LEU A 235 9.03 10.64 -8.99
C LEU A 235 8.79 11.68 -10.09
N GLY A 236 9.10 11.36 -11.36
CA GLY A 236 8.93 12.30 -12.47
C GLY A 236 7.48 12.70 -12.77
N LEU A 237 6.50 11.89 -12.35
CA LEU A 237 5.08 12.25 -12.43
C LEU A 237 4.66 13.14 -11.26
N ARG A 238 5.07 12.80 -10.03
CA ARG A 238 4.76 13.61 -8.84
C ARG A 238 5.42 14.99 -8.90
N SER A 239 6.60 15.10 -9.51
CA SER A 239 7.27 16.38 -9.69
C SER A 239 6.46 17.33 -10.57
N LYS A 240 5.71 16.84 -11.55
CA LYS A 240 4.81 17.67 -12.36
C LYS A 240 3.59 18.15 -11.57
N GLU A 241 3.10 17.32 -10.65
CA GLU A 241 1.85 17.54 -9.92
C GLU A 241 2.01 18.41 -8.67
N LEU A 242 3.20 18.39 -8.04
CA LEU A 242 3.53 19.26 -6.92
C LEU A 242 3.85 20.68 -7.35
N ILE A 243 3.54 21.66 -6.50
CA ILE A 243 4.07 23.02 -6.61
C ILE A 243 5.57 23.05 -6.27
N MET A 244 6.27 24.07 -6.76
CA MET A 244 7.65 24.40 -6.32
C MET A 244 7.71 24.50 -4.80
N GLY A 245 8.69 23.82 -4.17
CA GLY A 245 8.82 23.77 -2.71
C GLY A 245 7.76 22.92 -1.98
N GLY A 246 6.82 22.32 -2.71
CA GLY A 246 5.92 21.30 -2.17
C GLY A 246 6.70 20.06 -1.73
N LYS A 247 6.11 19.26 -0.83
CA LYS A 247 6.80 18.12 -0.22
C LYS A 247 6.06 16.80 -0.40
N MET A 248 6.82 15.72 -0.42
CA MET A 248 6.32 14.36 -0.29
C MET A 248 6.86 13.73 0.99
N VAL A 249 6.00 12.98 1.68
CA VAL A 249 6.42 12.05 2.73
C VAL A 249 5.98 10.65 2.33
N LEU A 250 6.97 9.80 2.11
CA LEU A 250 6.82 8.45 1.57
C LEU A 250 7.27 7.45 2.63
N ILE A 251 6.40 6.52 2.99
CA ILE A 251 6.67 5.50 4.00
C ILE A 251 6.45 4.14 3.35
N PHE A 252 7.49 3.32 3.18
CA PHE A 252 7.36 2.04 2.48
C PHE A 252 8.36 1.00 2.97
N LEU A 253 8.05 -0.27 2.74
CA LEU A 253 8.87 -1.40 3.17
C LEU A 253 10.18 -1.43 2.39
N GLY A 254 11.26 -1.82 3.07
CA GLY A 254 12.62 -1.80 2.55
C GLY A 254 13.47 -2.94 3.08
N ARG A 255 14.78 -2.90 2.83
CA ARG A 255 15.76 -3.84 3.39
C ARG A 255 17.02 -3.11 3.85
N GLU A 256 17.67 -3.66 4.88
CA GLU A 256 18.83 -3.05 5.54
C GLU A 256 20.10 -3.10 4.70
N THR A 257 20.26 -4.13 3.87
CA THR A 257 21.50 -4.36 3.13
C THR A 257 21.22 -4.52 1.64
N SER A 258 22.28 -4.49 0.83
CA SER A 258 22.18 -4.83 -0.60
C SER A 258 21.77 -6.29 -0.85
N ILE A 259 21.90 -7.16 0.17
CA ILE A 259 21.47 -8.56 0.10
C ILE A 259 19.95 -8.63 0.24
N HIS A 260 19.28 -9.20 -0.77
CA HIS A 260 17.81 -9.34 -0.80
C HIS A 260 17.25 -10.31 0.24
N ILE A 261 18.09 -11.20 0.77
CA ILE A 261 17.70 -12.23 1.73
C ILE A 261 17.98 -11.72 3.14
N ASP A 262 16.94 -11.30 3.83
CA ASP A 262 16.99 -10.87 5.24
C ASP A 262 15.92 -11.58 6.10
N ARG A 263 15.98 -11.37 7.42
CA ARG A 263 14.91 -11.76 8.37
C ARG A 263 13.88 -10.64 8.58
N GLY A 264 13.63 -9.87 7.54
CA GLY A 264 12.66 -8.78 7.50
C GLY A 264 11.54 -9.10 6.52
N ASN A 265 11.49 -8.35 5.42
CA ASN A 265 10.37 -8.40 4.47
C ASN A 265 10.43 -9.63 3.56
N SER A 266 11.62 -10.04 3.08
CA SER A 266 11.75 -11.23 2.22
C SER A 266 11.35 -12.51 2.95
N PHE A 267 11.64 -12.58 4.26
CA PHE A 267 11.35 -13.75 5.09
C PHE A 267 9.84 -14.03 5.22
N LEU A 268 9.01 -12.99 5.21
CA LEU A 268 7.55 -13.16 5.21
C LEU A 268 7.08 -13.89 3.96
N TRP A 269 7.71 -13.65 2.81
CA TRP A 269 7.42 -14.33 1.54
C TRP A 269 8.02 -15.74 1.46
N ASP A 270 9.19 -15.97 2.07
CA ASP A 270 9.77 -17.30 2.22
C ASP A 270 8.85 -18.22 3.05
N LEU A 271 8.28 -17.71 4.15
CA LEU A 271 7.31 -18.46 4.93
C LEU A 271 6.00 -18.74 4.18
N LEU A 272 5.57 -17.83 3.31
CA LEU A 272 4.40 -18.05 2.45
C LEU A 272 4.69 -19.14 1.41
N THR A 273 5.90 -19.13 0.83
CA THR A 273 6.40 -20.18 -0.05
C THR A 273 6.38 -21.54 0.65
N LYS A 274 6.89 -21.62 1.88
CA LYS A 274 6.86 -22.86 2.69
C LYS A 274 5.43 -23.33 2.97
N ALA A 275 4.49 -22.42 3.21
CA ALA A 275 3.09 -22.77 3.37
C ALA A 275 2.50 -23.40 2.09
N PHE A 276 2.84 -22.84 0.91
CA PHE A 276 2.50 -23.47 -0.37
C PHE A 276 3.11 -24.86 -0.52
N SER A 277 4.38 -25.06 -0.17
CA SER A 277 5.02 -26.38 -0.20
C SER A 277 4.28 -27.40 0.66
N THR A 278 3.79 -27.01 1.84
CA THR A 278 2.92 -27.87 2.66
C THR A 278 1.62 -28.22 1.93
N LEU A 279 0.95 -27.25 1.31
CA LEU A 279 -0.29 -27.49 0.57
C LEU A 279 -0.08 -28.40 -0.66
N ILE A 280 1.04 -28.26 -1.37
CA ILE A 280 1.43 -29.16 -2.48
C ILE A 280 1.57 -30.58 -1.96
N SER A 281 2.26 -30.78 -0.83
CA SER A 281 2.46 -32.11 -0.24
C SER A 281 1.15 -32.80 0.17
N LYS A 282 0.10 -32.02 0.47
CA LYS A 282 -1.25 -32.50 0.78
C LYS A 282 -2.12 -32.71 -0.46
N GLY A 283 -1.65 -32.32 -1.64
CA GLY A 283 -2.41 -32.35 -2.89
C GLY A 283 -3.53 -31.28 -2.96
N GLU A 284 -3.44 -30.21 -2.16
CA GLU A 284 -4.42 -29.13 -2.14
C GLU A 284 -4.17 -28.08 -3.25
N VAL A 285 -2.93 -28.00 -3.75
CA VAL A 285 -2.54 -27.10 -4.84
C VAL A 285 -1.52 -27.79 -5.75
N GLU A 286 -1.59 -27.51 -7.06
CA GLU A 286 -0.64 -28.00 -8.06
C GLU A 286 0.67 -27.20 -7.97
N GLU A 287 1.81 -27.90 -8.03
CA GLU A 287 3.14 -27.28 -8.00
C GLU A 287 3.33 -26.29 -9.15
N GLU A 288 2.84 -26.64 -10.34
CA GLU A 288 2.92 -25.80 -11.54
C GLU A 288 2.15 -24.47 -11.38
N LYS A 289 1.09 -24.45 -10.57
CA LYS A 289 0.36 -23.20 -10.27
C LYS A 289 1.16 -22.30 -9.34
N VAL A 290 1.87 -22.87 -8.37
CA VAL A 290 2.75 -22.10 -7.47
C VAL A 290 3.94 -21.56 -8.24
N ASP A 291 4.56 -22.38 -9.09
CA ASP A 291 5.64 -21.94 -9.98
C ASP A 291 5.23 -20.79 -10.91
N ALA A 292 3.96 -20.70 -11.29
CA ALA A 292 3.45 -19.63 -12.14
C ALA A 292 3.08 -18.34 -11.38
N TYR A 293 3.20 -18.31 -10.06
CA TYR A 293 2.81 -17.17 -9.21
C TYR A 293 4.03 -16.46 -8.61
N ASP A 294 4.24 -15.21 -9.02
CA ASP A 294 5.22 -14.31 -8.43
C ASP A 294 4.51 -13.06 -7.89
N VAL A 295 4.91 -12.58 -6.72
CA VAL A 295 4.30 -11.40 -6.11
C VAL A 295 4.83 -10.13 -6.74
N HIS A 296 3.98 -9.12 -6.97
CA HIS A 296 4.40 -7.81 -7.49
C HIS A 296 4.94 -6.90 -6.36
N PHE A 297 5.77 -7.44 -5.48
CA PHE A 297 6.33 -6.75 -4.32
C PHE A 297 7.84 -6.54 -4.50
N TYR A 298 8.38 -5.41 -4.04
CA TYR A 298 9.81 -5.25 -3.86
C TYR A 298 10.14 -4.38 -2.66
N ALA A 299 11.07 -4.85 -1.83
CA ALA A 299 11.63 -4.09 -0.72
C ALA A 299 13.01 -3.56 -1.13
N PRO A 300 13.15 -2.28 -1.53
CA PRO A 300 14.42 -1.71 -1.98
C PRO A 300 15.42 -1.53 -0.84
N SER A 301 16.71 -1.41 -1.15
CA SER A 301 17.73 -0.95 -0.21
C SER A 301 17.78 0.58 -0.14
N MET A 302 18.51 1.13 0.82
CA MET A 302 18.70 2.58 0.95
C MET A 302 19.38 3.15 -0.31
N GLU A 303 20.42 2.47 -0.80
CA GLU A 303 21.19 2.88 -1.97
C GLU A 303 20.33 2.91 -3.24
N GLU A 304 19.43 1.94 -3.42
CA GLU A 304 18.51 1.91 -4.57
C GLU A 304 17.53 3.10 -4.55
N VAL A 305 17.11 3.55 -3.36
CA VAL A 305 16.24 4.72 -3.19
C VAL A 305 17.01 6.01 -3.44
N GLU A 306 18.22 6.13 -2.91
CA GLU A 306 19.10 7.28 -3.12
C GLU A 306 19.42 7.46 -4.60
N GLU A 307 19.91 6.40 -5.24
CA GLU A 307 20.26 6.41 -6.67
C GLU A 307 19.05 6.82 -7.51
N ALA A 308 17.85 6.29 -7.25
CA ALA A 308 16.67 6.63 -8.03
C ALA A 308 16.25 8.10 -7.88
N VAL A 309 16.33 8.66 -6.67
CA VAL A 309 16.00 10.08 -6.44
C VAL A 309 17.04 11.00 -7.11
N GLU A 310 18.32 10.69 -6.96
CA GLU A 310 19.41 11.45 -7.57
C GLU A 310 19.36 11.38 -9.11
N SER A 311 19.08 10.20 -9.66
CA SER A 311 19.01 9.96 -11.10
C SER A 311 17.83 10.67 -11.76
N GLU A 312 16.66 10.71 -11.11
CA GLU A 312 15.49 11.39 -11.63
C GLU A 312 15.62 12.92 -11.52
N GLY A 313 16.13 13.40 -10.37
CA GLY A 313 16.64 14.77 -10.22
C GLY A 313 15.60 15.88 -10.00
N SER A 314 14.30 15.58 -9.87
CA SER A 314 13.28 16.61 -9.63
C SER A 314 13.13 17.01 -8.15
N PHE A 315 13.75 16.28 -7.24
CA PHE A 315 13.56 16.44 -5.79
C PHE A 315 14.88 16.57 -5.03
N GLU A 316 14.88 17.42 -4.02
CA GLU A 316 15.85 17.37 -2.95
C GLU A 316 15.42 16.32 -1.92
N MET A 317 16.34 15.43 -1.55
CA MET A 317 16.15 14.50 -0.45
C MET A 317 16.47 15.18 0.88
N GLU A 318 15.43 15.55 1.63
CA GLU A 318 15.61 16.19 2.94
C GLU A 318 15.85 15.16 4.06
N MET A 319 15.33 13.95 3.90
CA MET A 319 15.46 12.87 4.88
C MET A 319 15.26 11.52 4.22
N LEU A 320 16.11 10.55 4.55
CA LEU A 320 15.87 9.13 4.35
C LEU A 320 16.31 8.40 5.62
N GLN A 321 15.36 7.74 6.28
CA GLN A 321 15.62 7.00 7.52
C GLN A 321 14.97 5.63 7.51
N MET A 322 15.65 4.69 8.15
CA MET A 322 15.20 3.32 8.33
C MET A 322 14.73 3.10 9.75
N PHE A 323 13.66 2.32 9.90
CA PHE A 323 13.24 1.85 11.20
C PHE A 323 12.60 0.46 11.09
N GLY A 324 12.89 -0.39 12.07
CA GLY A 324 12.17 -1.65 12.25
C GLY A 324 10.79 -1.42 12.86
N ALA A 325 9.85 -2.30 12.54
CA ALA A 325 8.66 -2.46 13.35
C ALA A 325 9.09 -3.02 14.72
N ASP A 326 9.08 -2.20 15.76
CA ASP A 326 9.30 -2.69 17.12
C ASP A 326 8.10 -3.56 17.51
N ASN A 327 8.21 -4.87 17.29
CA ASN A 327 7.24 -5.86 17.76
C ASN A 327 7.28 -6.04 19.29
N LYS A 328 8.06 -5.22 20.01
CA LYS A 328 8.08 -5.19 21.47
C LYS A 328 6.83 -4.46 21.98
N GLY A 329 5.79 -5.24 22.27
CA GLY A 329 4.75 -4.84 23.22
C GLY A 329 3.57 -4.13 22.58
N GLY A 330 2.66 -4.91 22.00
CA GLY A 330 1.25 -4.62 22.10
C GLY A 330 0.58 -5.84 22.69
N GLU A 331 0.46 -5.90 24.02
CA GLU A 331 -0.76 -6.48 24.60
C GLU A 331 -1.91 -5.63 24.05
N ASP A 332 -2.32 -5.90 22.81
CA ASP A 332 -3.58 -5.41 22.29
C ASP A 332 -4.65 -6.20 23.04
N SER A 333 -4.88 -5.83 24.29
CA SER A 333 -6.07 -6.21 25.05
C SER A 333 -7.25 -5.55 24.33
N TYR A 334 -7.86 -6.29 23.42
CA TYR A 334 -9.17 -5.93 22.92
C TYR A 334 -10.14 -6.09 24.09
N LYS A 335 -10.55 -4.97 24.69
CA LYS A 335 -11.71 -4.95 25.58
C LYS A 335 -12.95 -4.91 24.70
N ASN A 336 -13.83 -5.89 24.87
CA ASN A 336 -15.19 -5.85 24.35
C ASN A 336 -15.96 -4.75 25.11
N ASP A 337 -17.10 -4.32 24.58
CA ASP A 337 -18.00 -3.36 25.24
C ASP A 337 -18.45 -3.82 26.64
N ASP A 338 -18.34 -5.13 26.93
CA ASP A 338 -18.70 -5.75 28.21
C ASP A 338 -17.55 -5.79 29.25
N GLY A 339 -16.38 -5.23 28.93
CA GLY A 339 -15.25 -5.16 29.87
C GLY A 339 -14.58 -6.49 30.22
N GLU A 340 -15.01 -7.61 29.62
CA GLU A 340 -14.34 -8.90 29.75
C GLU A 340 -13.06 -8.96 28.91
N MET A 341 -11.95 -9.31 29.55
CA MET A 341 -10.68 -9.59 28.89
C MET A 341 -10.80 -10.93 28.14
N MET A 342 -11.16 -10.89 26.86
CA MET A 342 -11.18 -12.12 26.06
C MET A 342 -9.75 -12.53 25.72
N MET A 343 -9.13 -13.29 26.62
CA MET A 343 -7.84 -13.95 26.41
C MET A 343 -8.00 -15.14 25.45
N MET A 344 -8.44 -14.90 24.22
CA MET A 344 -7.99 -15.73 23.10
C MET A 344 -6.70 -15.07 22.62
N MET A 345 -5.55 -15.57 23.07
CA MET A 345 -4.25 -15.26 22.47
C MET A 345 -4.35 -15.57 20.97
N ARG A 346 -4.72 -14.60 20.13
CA ARG A 346 -4.44 -14.67 18.70
C ARG A 346 -2.92 -14.66 18.63
N SER A 347 -2.35 -15.82 18.34
CA SER A 347 -0.92 -15.97 18.18
C SER A 347 -0.40 -14.93 17.19
N TYR A 348 0.84 -14.47 17.38
CA TYR A 348 1.43 -13.45 16.51
C TYR A 348 1.35 -13.87 15.04
N GLY A 349 1.60 -15.15 14.76
CA GLY A 349 1.55 -15.72 13.43
C GLY A 349 0.18 -15.54 12.79
N ARG A 350 -0.91 -15.79 13.54
CA ARG A 350 -2.27 -15.50 13.04
C ARG A 350 -2.47 -14.02 12.73
N ARG A 351 -1.98 -13.11 13.56
CA ARG A 351 -2.12 -11.65 13.32
C ARG A 351 -1.39 -11.22 12.05
N VAL A 352 -0.15 -11.66 11.87
CA VAL A 352 0.65 -11.34 10.68
C VAL A 352 0.06 -12.01 9.45
N ALA A 353 -0.36 -13.28 9.54
CA ALA A 353 -1.01 -14.00 8.45
C ALA A 353 -2.28 -13.30 7.98
N MET A 354 -3.12 -12.82 8.90
CA MET A 354 -4.32 -12.05 8.55
C MET A 354 -3.99 -10.68 7.94
N GLY A 355 -2.91 -10.04 8.38
CA GLY A 355 -2.39 -8.82 7.75
C GLY A 355 -1.95 -9.06 6.31
N VAL A 356 -1.18 -10.13 6.06
CA VAL A 356 -0.75 -10.54 4.70
C VAL A 356 -1.95 -10.96 3.84
N ARG A 357 -2.90 -11.71 4.41
CA ARG A 357 -4.14 -12.09 3.74
C ARG A 357 -4.93 -10.87 3.28
N ALA A 358 -5.11 -9.90 4.17
CA ALA A 358 -5.84 -8.68 3.86
C ALA A 358 -5.23 -7.85 2.72
N VAL A 359 -3.94 -8.03 2.43
CA VAL A 359 -3.25 -7.35 1.32
C VAL A 359 -3.07 -8.21 0.06
N GLN A 360 -3.05 -9.54 0.16
CA GLN A 360 -2.76 -10.43 -0.98
C GLN A 360 -3.95 -11.27 -1.46
N GLU A 361 -5.04 -11.34 -0.71
CA GLU A 361 -6.16 -12.24 -1.01
C GLU A 361 -6.76 -12.01 -2.40
N SER A 362 -6.82 -10.78 -2.91
CA SER A 362 -7.28 -10.49 -4.27
C SER A 362 -6.42 -11.17 -5.35
N MET A 363 -5.10 -11.05 -5.24
CA MET A 363 -4.13 -11.65 -6.18
C MET A 363 -4.14 -13.18 -6.08
N LEU A 364 -4.16 -13.70 -4.86
CA LEU A 364 -4.19 -15.14 -4.60
C LEU A 364 -5.51 -15.77 -5.09
N THR A 365 -6.65 -15.11 -4.87
CA THR A 365 -7.95 -15.57 -5.36
C THR A 365 -8.00 -15.60 -6.88
N HIS A 366 -7.45 -14.57 -7.53
CA HIS A 366 -7.42 -14.51 -8.98
C HIS A 366 -6.62 -15.67 -9.59
N HIS A 367 -5.47 -16.01 -9.00
CA HIS A 367 -4.57 -17.03 -9.55
C HIS A 367 -4.94 -18.46 -9.14
N PHE A 368 -5.23 -18.69 -7.85
CA PHE A 368 -5.45 -20.02 -7.29
C PHE A 368 -6.93 -20.36 -7.06
N GLY A 369 -7.82 -19.35 -7.10
CA GLY A 369 -9.18 -19.47 -6.60
C GLY A 369 -9.26 -19.32 -5.07
N GLY A 370 -10.46 -19.09 -4.56
CA GLY A 370 -10.68 -18.85 -3.11
C GLY A 370 -10.57 -20.10 -2.23
N GLY A 371 -10.59 -21.31 -2.81
CA GLY A 371 -10.69 -22.57 -2.06
C GLY A 371 -9.48 -22.90 -1.19
N ILE A 372 -8.29 -22.37 -1.51
CA ILE A 372 -7.06 -22.68 -0.78
C ILE A 372 -6.71 -21.67 0.32
N LEU A 373 -7.39 -20.52 0.37
CA LEU A 373 -6.96 -19.38 1.18
C LEU A 373 -6.97 -19.68 2.68
N ASP A 374 -8.00 -20.36 3.16
CA ASP A 374 -8.13 -20.68 4.58
C ASP A 374 -7.00 -21.63 5.01
N SER A 375 -6.78 -22.74 4.28
CA SER A 375 -5.67 -23.66 4.50
C SER A 375 -4.31 -22.98 4.43
N LEU A 376 -4.10 -22.14 3.40
CA LEU A 376 -2.85 -21.44 3.16
C LEU A 376 -2.50 -20.51 4.32
N PHE A 377 -3.45 -19.67 4.74
CA PHE A 377 -3.20 -18.68 5.80
C PHE A 377 -3.21 -19.29 7.21
N GLU A 378 -3.85 -20.44 7.42
CA GLU A 378 -3.71 -21.23 8.64
C GLU A 378 -2.28 -21.80 8.76
N GLU A 379 -1.78 -22.44 7.70
CA GLU A 379 -0.42 -23.00 7.67
C GLU A 379 0.64 -21.90 7.74
N TYR A 380 0.44 -20.78 7.02
CA TYR A 380 1.32 -19.62 7.08
C TYR A 380 1.40 -19.04 8.49
N GLY A 381 0.25 -18.90 9.17
CA GLY A 381 0.20 -18.46 10.57
C GLY A 381 0.95 -19.41 11.51
N ARG A 382 0.81 -20.72 11.32
CA ARG A 382 1.52 -21.74 12.09
C ARG A 382 3.05 -21.64 11.91
N LEU A 383 3.51 -21.44 10.68
CA LEU A 383 4.93 -21.28 10.37
C LEU A 383 5.52 -20.01 11.00
N LEU A 384 4.77 -18.91 10.96
CA LEU A 384 5.16 -17.65 11.61
C LEU A 384 5.34 -17.79 13.13
N ASP A 385 4.43 -18.52 13.79
CA ASP A 385 4.55 -18.79 15.23
C ASP A 385 5.76 -19.67 15.57
N LEU A 386 6.03 -20.68 14.73
CA LEU A 386 7.20 -21.54 14.90
C LEU A 386 8.51 -20.73 14.77
N GLU A 387 8.60 -19.87 13.75
CA GLU A 387 9.78 -19.05 13.51
C GLU A 387 10.02 -18.01 14.59
N LEU A 388 8.97 -17.43 15.15
CA LEU A 388 9.11 -16.54 16.31
C LEU A 388 9.73 -17.24 17.53
N GLY A 389 9.47 -18.54 17.71
CA GLY A 389 10.10 -19.33 18.76
C GLY A 389 11.62 -19.46 18.59
N ILE A 390 12.14 -19.16 17.40
CA ILE A 390 13.56 -19.23 17.04
C ILE A 390 14.18 -17.84 17.07
N GLN A 391 13.66 -16.92 16.25
CA GLN A 391 14.20 -15.57 16.09
C GLN A 391 13.13 -14.61 15.57
N HIS A 392 13.10 -13.40 16.12
CA HIS A 392 12.18 -12.35 15.67
C HIS A 392 12.33 -12.03 14.18
N ILE A 393 11.18 -11.79 13.54
CA ILE A 393 11.07 -11.22 12.20
C ILE A 393 10.93 -9.72 12.37
N THR A 394 11.79 -8.95 11.70
CA THR A 394 11.84 -7.49 11.82
C THR A 394 11.63 -6.84 10.47
N PRO A 395 10.38 -6.62 10.04
CA PRO A 395 10.09 -5.86 8.84
C PRO A 395 10.71 -4.47 8.91
N ILE A 396 11.45 -4.11 7.87
CA ILE A 396 12.12 -2.81 7.74
C ILE A 396 11.24 -1.86 6.94
N THR A 397 11.14 -0.62 7.42
CA THR A 397 10.39 0.45 6.78
C THR A 397 11.28 1.68 6.63
N PHE A 398 11.14 2.38 5.50
CA PHE A 398 11.70 3.69 5.27
C PHE A 398 10.70 4.79 5.58
N VAL A 399 11.21 5.93 6.04
CA VAL A 399 10.57 7.24 5.82
C VAL A 399 11.48 8.08 4.95
N LEU A 400 10.91 8.60 3.86
CA LEU A 400 11.59 9.44 2.87
C LEU A 400 10.83 10.77 2.76
N VAL A 401 11.54 11.88 2.95
CA VAL A 401 11.01 13.24 2.77
C VAL A 401 11.69 13.88 1.57
N LEU A 402 10.87 14.27 0.59
CA LEU A 402 11.32 14.90 -0.64
C LEU A 402 10.73 16.30 -0.76
N ARG A 403 11.53 17.26 -1.20
CA ARG A 403 11.07 18.62 -1.54
C ARG A 403 11.26 18.85 -3.03
N LYS A 404 10.21 19.31 -3.72
CA LYS A 404 10.31 19.66 -5.13
C LYS A 404 11.24 20.85 -5.31
N LEU A 405 12.24 20.68 -6.19
CA LEU A 405 13.24 21.70 -6.55
C LEU A 405 12.66 22.84 -7.37
#